data_AF-A0A1J4SRS6-F1
#
_entry.id   AF-A0A1J4SRS6-F1
#
_cell.length_a   1.000
_cell.length_b   1.000
_cell.length_c   1.000
_cell.angle_alpha   90.00
_cell.angle_beta   90.00
_cell.angle_gamma   90.00
#
_symmetry.space_group_name_H-M   'P 1'
#
loop_
_entity.id
_entity.type
_entity.pdbx_description
1 polymer ?
#
loop_
_entity_poly.entity_id
_entity_poly.type
_entity_poly.pdbx_seq_one_letter_code
_entity_poly.pdbx_strand_id
1 'polypeptide(L)'
;MSVKKEVDIEALKLKRKALAGRVTACEGKIKSLTRELEEEKAKPCFKTSKDPRHVKFQEAARRKLEALQRAIDDFQKERAALNADVKKLSLIIKGQAAR
;
A
#
# COMPACT_ATOMS: atom_id res chain seq x y z
N MET A 1 37.73 -14.73 20.65
CA MET A 1 36.51 -15.35 20.08
C MET A 1 35.81 -14.32 19.20
N SER A 2 36.17 -14.22 17.93
CA SER A 2 35.51 -13.29 17.00
C SER A 2 34.34 -14.02 16.35
N VAL A 3 33.14 -13.83 16.91
CA VAL A 3 31.90 -14.34 16.32
C VAL A 3 31.66 -13.53 15.06
N LYS A 4 32.23 -13.98 13.94
CA LYS A 4 31.79 -13.53 12.62
C LYS A 4 30.30 -13.88 12.56
N LYS A 5 29.43 -12.86 12.57
CA LYS A 5 28.03 -13.04 12.21
C LYS A 5 28.02 -13.54 10.77
N GLU A 6 27.97 -14.85 10.58
CA GLU A 6 27.65 -15.43 9.28
C GLU A 6 26.26 -14.90 8.95
N VAL A 7 26.21 -14.03 7.94
CA VAL A 7 24.95 -13.57 7.40
C VAL A 7 24.32 -14.79 6.74
N ASP A 8 23.28 -15.34 7.36
CA ASP A 8 22.51 -16.43 6.77
C ASP A 8 21.76 -15.90 5.55
N ILE A 9 22.42 -16.05 4.39
CA ILE A 9 21.91 -15.61 3.09
C ILE A 9 20.59 -16.30 2.76
N GLU A 10 20.39 -17.55 3.18
CA GLU A 10 19.13 -18.27 2.95
C GLU A 10 17.99 -17.68 3.78
N ALA A 11 18.23 -17.35 5.05
CA ALA A 11 17.26 -16.63 5.87
C ALA A 11 16.92 -15.24 5.28
N LEU A 12 17.90 -14.51 4.73
CA LEU A 12 17.65 -13.23 4.07
C LEU A 12 16.86 -13.37 2.77
N LYS A 13 17.13 -14.40 1.96
CA LYS A 13 16.35 -14.71 0.75
C LYS A 13 14.89 -15.02 1.10
N LEU A 14 14.66 -15.81 2.14
CA LEU A 14 13.32 -16.13 2.63
C LEU A 14 12.58 -14.86 3.08
N LYS A 15 13.24 -14.01 3.88
CA LYS A 15 12.68 -12.72 4.32
C LYS A 15 12.37 -11.79 3.14
N ARG A 16 13.24 -11.72 2.14
CA ARG A 16 13.01 -10.94 0.91
C ARG A 16 11.78 -11.45 0.15
N LYS A 17 11.62 -12.77 0.03
CA LYS A 17 10.46 -13.38 -0.62
C LYS A 17 9.17 -13.07 0.13
N ALA A 18 9.18 -13.14 1.46
CA ALA A 18 8.03 -12.78 2.29
C ALA A 18 7.64 -11.29 2.12
N LEU A 19 8.62 -10.38 2.13
CA LEU A 19 8.36 -8.95 1.91
C LEU A 19 7.85 -8.67 0.49
N ALA A 20 8.38 -9.34 -0.53
CA ALA A 20 7.86 -9.24 -1.89
C ALA A 20 6.39 -9.71 -1.99
N GLY A 21 6.02 -10.77 -1.28
CA GLY A 21 4.63 -11.20 -1.15
C GLY A 21 3.73 -10.18 -0.46
N ARG A 22 4.25 -9.44 0.53
CA ARG A 22 3.51 -8.33 1.15
C ARG A 22 3.34 -7.15 0.19
N VAL A 23 4.34 -6.85 -0.64
CA VAL A 23 4.24 -5.81 -1.68
C VAL A 23 3.12 -6.13 -2.66
N THR A 24 3.06 -7.36 -3.18
CA THR A 24 2.01 -7.77 -4.12
C THR A 24 0.63 -7.76 -3.46
N ALA A 25 0.53 -8.15 -2.18
CA ALA A 25 -0.70 -8.04 -1.42
C ALA A 25 -1.17 -6.56 -1.26
N CYS A 26 -0.24 -5.64 -0.97
CA CYS A 26 -0.54 -4.21 -0.90
C CYS A 26 -1.00 -3.67 -2.27
N GLU A 27 -0.37 -4.08 -3.37
CA GLU A 27 -0.79 -3.71 -4.73
C GLU A 27 -2.20 -4.20 -5.06
N GLY A 28 -2.55 -5.43 -4.64
CA GLY A 28 -3.91 -5.95 -4.78
C GLY A 28 -4.94 -5.09 -4.02
N LYS A 29 -4.63 -4.72 -2.78
CA LYS A 29 -5.49 -3.86 -1.96
C LYS A 29 -5.65 -2.46 -2.57
N ILE A 30 -4.56 -1.84 -3.02
CA ILE A 30 -4.60 -0.55 -3.70
C ILE A 30 -5.51 -0.62 -4.92
N LYS A 31 -5.34 -1.62 -5.80
CA LYS A 31 -6.21 -1.78 -6.97
C LYS A 31 -7.68 -1.93 -6.61
N SER A 32 -7.98 -2.74 -5.58
CA SER A 32 -9.35 -2.93 -5.11
C SER A 32 -9.97 -1.64 -4.57
N LEU A 33 -9.23 -0.90 -3.74
CA LEU A 33 -9.69 0.37 -3.17
C LEU A 33 -9.82 1.47 -4.23
N THR A 34 -8.91 1.53 -5.20
CA THR A 34 -9.01 2.44 -6.35
C THR A 34 -10.28 2.16 -7.14
N ARG A 35 -10.59 0.89 -7.41
CA ARG A 35 -11.82 0.51 -8.10
C ARG A 35 -13.06 0.89 -7.29
N GLU A 36 -13.09 0.62 -5.99
CA GLU A 36 -14.20 1.03 -5.12
C GLU A 36 -14.37 2.56 -5.11
N LEU A 37 -13.27 3.30 -5.10
CA LEU A 37 -13.28 4.77 -5.14
C LEU A 37 -13.85 5.28 -6.46
N GLU A 38 -13.50 4.68 -7.61
CA GLU A 38 -14.07 5.01 -8.92
C GLU A 38 -15.56 4.66 -8.99
N GLU A 39 -15.95 3.50 -8.48
CA GLU A 39 -17.36 3.07 -8.41
C GLU A 39 -18.19 4.00 -7.53
N GLU A 40 -17.68 4.43 -6.37
CA GLU A 40 -18.33 5.43 -5.51
C GLU A 40 -18.45 6.79 -6.20
N LYS A 41 -17.41 7.25 -6.91
CA LYS A 41 -17.46 8.49 -7.70
C LYS A 41 -18.47 8.43 -8.85
N ALA A 42 -18.69 7.24 -9.41
CA ALA A 42 -19.63 7.04 -10.51
C ALA A 42 -21.11 7.07 -10.06
N LYS A 43 -21.38 6.97 -8.75
CA LYS A 43 -22.75 6.92 -8.24
C LYS A 43 -23.55 8.20 -8.53
N PRO A 44 -24.85 8.08 -8.85
CA PRO A 44 -25.72 9.23 -9.15
C PRO A 44 -25.86 10.25 -8.01
N CYS A 45 -25.61 9.85 -6.76
CA CYS A 45 -25.66 10.76 -5.60
C CYS A 45 -24.65 11.93 -5.70
N PHE A 46 -23.63 11.82 -6.56
CA PHE A 46 -22.68 12.88 -6.87
C PHE A 46 -23.07 13.74 -8.09
N LYS A 47 -24.04 13.29 -8.90
CA LYS A 47 -24.52 14.02 -10.08
C LYS A 47 -25.64 14.99 -9.65
N THR A 48 -25.22 16.15 -9.15
CA THR A 48 -26.00 17.41 -9.14
C THR A 48 -27.48 17.29 -8.75
N SER A 49 -27.78 16.95 -7.50
CA SER A 49 -29.08 17.31 -6.93
C SER A 49 -28.94 18.65 -6.21
N LYS A 50 -29.70 19.67 -6.64
CA LYS A 50 -29.87 20.96 -5.94
C LYS A 50 -30.84 20.85 -4.74
N ASP A 51 -31.31 19.65 -4.43
CA ASP A 51 -32.23 19.41 -3.33
C ASP A 51 -31.49 19.55 -1.97
N PRO A 52 -31.94 20.43 -1.06
CA PRO A 52 -31.39 20.56 0.29
C PRO A 52 -31.37 19.25 1.10
N ARG A 53 -32.28 18.32 0.80
CA ARG A 53 -32.35 16.99 1.44
C ARG A 53 -31.19 16.08 0.98
N HIS A 54 -30.56 16.37 -0.16
CA HIS A 54 -29.41 15.62 -0.69
C HIS A 54 -28.06 16.06 -0.11
N VAL A 55 -27.98 17.20 0.58
CA VAL A 55 -26.70 17.73 1.11
C VAL A 55 -26.06 16.76 2.09
N LYS A 56 -26.82 16.18 3.03
CA LYS A 56 -26.31 15.19 3.99
C LYS A 56 -25.81 13.91 3.31
N PHE A 57 -26.47 13.47 2.24
CA PHE A 57 -26.03 12.31 1.45
C PHE A 57 -24.74 12.60 0.68
N GLN A 58 -24.61 13.81 0.12
CA GLN A 58 -23.39 14.25 -0.55
C GLN A 58 -22.21 14.36 0.44
N GLU A 59 -22.43 14.88 1.65
CA GLU A 59 -21.40 14.93 2.69
C GLU A 59 -20.95 13.54 3.14
N ALA A 60 -21.90 12.63 3.40
CA ALA A 60 -21.58 11.24 3.76
C ALA A 60 -20.77 10.55 2.66
N ALA A 61 -21.15 10.76 1.39
CA ALA A 61 -20.45 10.20 0.25
C ALA A 61 -19.05 10.81 0.08
N ARG A 62 -18.88 12.14 0.28
CA ARG A 62 -17.56 12.79 0.29
C ARG A 62 -16.65 12.24 1.38
N ARG A 63 -17.17 12.06 2.61
CA ARG A 63 -16.42 11.43 3.71
C ARG A 63 -16.00 10.00 3.37
N LYS A 64 -16.85 9.23 2.68
CA LYS A 64 -16.50 7.89 2.21
C LYS A 64 -15.36 7.94 1.18
N LEU A 65 -15.41 8.86 0.22
CA LEU A 65 -14.32 9.03 -0.76
C LEU A 65 -13.01 9.46 -0.10
N GLU A 66 -13.05 10.37 0.87
CA GLU A 66 -11.87 10.77 1.64
C GLU A 66 -11.28 9.59 2.43
N ALA A 67 -12.12 8.76 3.05
CA ALA A 67 -11.68 7.57 3.77
C ALA A 67 -11.01 6.55 2.83
N LEU A 68 -11.61 6.29 1.66
CA LEU A 68 -11.03 5.41 0.64
C LEU A 68 -9.70 5.95 0.12
N GLN A 69 -9.61 7.26 -0.14
CA GLN A 69 -8.37 7.90 -0.58
C GLN A 69 -7.28 7.77 0.47
N ARG A 70 -7.59 8.04 1.76
CA ARG A 70 -6.63 7.87 2.86
C ARG A 70 -6.13 6.44 2.97
N ALA A 71 -7.02 5.45 2.84
CA ALA A 71 -6.64 4.05 2.86
C ALA A 71 -5.70 3.68 1.69
N ILE A 72 -5.96 4.21 0.49
CA ILE A 72 -5.06 4.06 -0.66
C ILE A 72 -3.69 4.65 -0.35
N ASP A 73 -3.64 5.87 0.18
CA ASP A 73 -2.39 6.57 0.49
C ASP A 73 -1.58 5.80 1.55
N ASP A 74 -2.24 5.23 2.55
CA ASP A 74 -1.58 4.44 3.60
C ASP A 74 -1.01 3.13 3.05
N PHE A 75 -1.75 2.41 2.19
CA PHE A 75 -1.20 1.23 1.50
C PHE A 75 -0.07 1.59 0.52
N GLN A 76 -0.11 2.77 -0.10
CA GLN A 76 0.99 3.25 -0.94
C GLN A 76 2.26 3.53 -0.11
N LYS A 77 2.12 4.13 1.07
CA LYS A 77 3.24 4.32 2.01
C LYS A 77 3.80 2.99 2.49
N GLU A 78 2.93 2.04 2.88
CA GLU A 78 3.36 0.70 3.30
C GLU A 78 4.11 -0.01 2.15
N ARG A 79 3.56 0.04 0.94
CA ARG A 79 4.21 -0.52 -0.26
C ARG A 79 5.59 0.10 -0.51
N ALA A 80 5.73 1.42 -0.37
CA ALA A 80 7.00 2.12 -0.54
C ALA A 80 8.03 1.69 0.50
N ALA A 81 7.64 1.58 1.77
CA ALA A 81 8.50 1.10 2.86
C ALA A 81 8.94 -0.35 2.63
N LEU A 82 8.01 -1.24 2.26
CA LEU A 82 8.31 -2.64 1.95
C LEU A 82 9.26 -2.77 0.75
N ASN A 83 9.08 -1.97 -0.30
CA ASN A 83 9.99 -1.94 -1.45
C ASN A 83 11.39 -1.47 -1.08
N ALA A 84 11.50 -0.46 -0.19
CA ALA A 84 12.79 -0.02 0.32
C ALA A 84 13.51 -1.16 1.08
N ASP A 85 12.78 -1.91 1.90
CA ASP A 85 13.34 -3.05 2.64
C ASP A 85 13.71 -4.23 1.74
N VAL A 86 12.90 -4.53 0.72
CA VAL A 86 13.25 -5.52 -0.32
C VAL A 86 14.53 -5.10 -1.04
N LYS A 87 14.68 -3.81 -1.40
CA LYS A 87 15.87 -3.29 -2.06
C LYS A 87 17.10 -3.40 -1.15
N LYS A 88 17.00 -3.02 0.12
CA LYS A 88 18.07 -3.17 1.12
C LYS A 88 18.51 -4.64 1.24
N LEU A 89 17.57 -5.57 1.41
CA LEU A 89 17.88 -7.01 1.49
C LEU A 89 18.53 -7.52 0.20
N SER A 90 18.07 -7.05 -0.96
CA SER A 90 18.68 -7.41 -2.24
C SER A 90 20.14 -6.94 -2.34
N LEU A 91 20.45 -5.73 -1.86
CA LEU A 91 21.83 -5.23 -1.80
C LEU A 91 22.68 -6.07 -0.83
N ILE A 92 22.16 -6.43 0.35
CA ILE A 92 22.87 -7.27 1.33
C ILE A 92 23.17 -8.65 0.72
N ILE A 93 22.17 -9.30 0.11
CA ILE A 93 22.32 -10.62 -0.53
C ILE A 93 23.35 -10.58 -1.67
N LYS A 94 23.41 -9.49 -2.43
CA LYS A 94 24.39 -9.30 -3.53
C LYS A 94 25.78 -8.93 -3.03
N GLY A 95 25.99 -8.77 -1.72
CA GLY A 95 27.24 -8.24 -1.17
C GLY A 95 27.50 -6.78 -1.53
N GLN A 96 26.46 -6.06 -1.98
CA GLN A 96 26.50 -4.66 -2.42
C GLN A 96 26.01 -3.68 -1.34
N ALA A 97 25.44 -4.18 -0.23
CA ALA A 97 25.31 -3.38 0.97
C ALA A 97 26.71 -3.29 1.59
N ALA A 98 27.40 -2.21 1.25
CA ALA A 98 28.76 -1.88 1.69
C ALA A 98 28.86 -1.95 3.24
N ARG A 99 29.97 -2.41 3.84
CA ARG A 99 31.27 -1.71 3.88
C ARG A 99 31.13 -0.21 4.16
#